data_AF-A0A960WDT3-F1
#
_entry.id   AF-A0A960WDT3-F1
#
_cell.length_a   1.000
_cell.length_b   1.000
_cell.length_c   1.000
_cell.angle_alpha   90.00
_cell.angle_beta   90.00
_cell.angle_gamma   90.00
#
_symmetry.space_group_name_H-M   'P 1'
#
loop_
_entity.id
_entity.type
_entity.pdbx_description
1 polymer ?
#
loop_
_entity_poly.entity_id
_entity_poly.type
_entity_poly.pdbx_seq_one_letter_code
_entity_poly.pdbx_strand_id
1 'polypeptide(L)'
;RSFPFKIDTPGKILSQKIHHALLDLPETYIEEYRKNITAVSAENIAQRIEDHFSKDDLVISVLGSKESTLQQIQQQIQPDQTIVVDYQSLITS
;
A
#
# COMPACT_ATOMS: atom_id res chain seq x y z
N ARG A 1 1.28 -20.36 17.44
CA ARG A 1 0.65 -19.50 16.40
C ARG A 1 1.13 -19.97 15.04
N SER A 2 0.25 -20.31 14.11
CA SER A 2 0.62 -20.69 12.73
C SER A 2 1.06 -19.44 11.97
N PHE A 3 2.14 -19.54 11.18
CA PHE A 3 2.57 -18.47 10.29
C PHE A 3 1.66 -18.48 9.04
N PRO A 4 0.95 -17.39 8.72
CA PRO A 4 -0.08 -17.39 7.67
C PRO A 4 0.48 -17.49 6.25
N PHE A 5 1.80 -17.34 6.07
CA PHE A 5 2.47 -17.50 4.77
C PHE A 5 3.02 -18.92 4.56
N LYS A 6 2.35 -19.95 5.08
CA LYS A 6 2.63 -21.32 4.61
C LYS A 6 2.16 -21.41 3.17
N ILE A 7 3.10 -21.26 2.25
CA ILE A 7 2.91 -21.49 0.83
C ILE A 7 2.74 -22.99 0.66
N ASP A 8 1.49 -23.40 0.53
CA ASP A 8 1.05 -24.78 0.59
C ASP A 8 0.54 -25.29 -0.77
N THR A 9 0.35 -24.39 -1.74
CA THR A 9 -0.10 -24.75 -3.08
C THR A 9 1.00 -24.50 -4.13
N PRO A 10 1.12 -25.37 -5.15
CA PRO A 10 2.09 -25.19 -6.24
C PRO A 10 2.00 -23.82 -6.93
N GLY A 11 0.78 -23.28 -7.11
CA GLY A 11 0.59 -21.96 -7.71
C GLY A 11 1.17 -20.81 -6.88
N LYS A 12 1.04 -20.86 -5.56
CA LYS A 12 1.64 -19.86 -4.66
C LYS A 12 3.18 -19.96 -4.68
N ILE A 13 3.74 -21.18 -4.76
CA ILE A 13 5.20 -21.38 -4.89
C ILE A 13 5.71 -20.76 -6.19
N LEU A 14 5.03 -21.03 -7.31
CA LEU A 14 5.43 -20.52 -8.62
C LEU A 14 5.36 -18.99 -8.65
N SER A 15 4.25 -18.39 -8.19
CA SER A 15 4.11 -16.93 -8.13
C SER A 15 5.21 -16.28 -7.28
N GLN A 16 5.57 -16.89 -6.15
CA GLN A 16 6.65 -16.39 -5.31
C GLN A 16 8.01 -16.44 -6.01
N LYS A 17 8.34 -17.54 -6.71
CA LYS A 17 9.59 -17.65 -7.49
C LYS A 17 9.65 -16.60 -8.60
N ILE A 18 8.53 -16.35 -9.27
CA ILE A 18 8.45 -15.32 -10.31
C ILE A 18 8.69 -13.93 -9.69
N HIS A 19 8.02 -13.59 -8.59
CA HIS A 19 8.25 -12.30 -7.91
C HIS A 19 9.69 -12.15 -7.41
N HIS A 20 10.28 -13.24 -6.90
CA HIS A 20 11.66 -13.26 -6.41
C HIS A 20 12.65 -12.94 -7.53
N ALA A 21 12.49 -13.56 -8.70
CA ALA A 21 13.30 -13.30 -9.87
C ALA A 21 13.03 -11.91 -10.48
N LEU A 22 11.77 -11.44 -10.51
CA LEU A 22 11.42 -10.15 -11.10
C LEU A 22 11.90 -8.94 -10.28
N LEU A 23 12.00 -9.10 -8.97
CA LEU A 23 12.38 -8.03 -8.05
C LEU A 23 13.84 -8.15 -7.57
N ASP A 24 14.63 -9.04 -8.19
CA ASP A 24 16.03 -9.31 -7.85
C ASP A 24 16.26 -9.52 -6.35
N LEU A 25 15.36 -10.27 -5.70
CA LEU A 25 15.43 -10.50 -4.27
C LEU A 25 16.56 -11.48 -3.91
N PRO A 26 17.19 -11.36 -2.73
CA PRO A 26 18.23 -12.29 -2.28
C PRO A 26 17.72 -13.73 -2.19
N GLU A 27 18.52 -14.74 -2.54
CA GLU A 27 18.11 -16.16 -2.45
C GLU A 27 17.62 -16.56 -1.05
N THR A 28 18.23 -15.99 -0.01
CA THR A 28 17.88 -16.23 1.40
C THR A 28 16.61 -15.50 1.85
N TYR A 29 16.01 -14.66 0.99
CA TYR A 29 14.91 -13.77 1.36
C TYR A 29 13.77 -14.53 2.04
N ILE A 30 13.38 -15.69 1.53
CA ILE A 30 12.28 -16.49 2.11
C ILE A 30 12.66 -17.16 3.42
N GLU A 31 13.89 -17.68 3.50
CA GLU A 31 14.41 -18.35 4.70
C GLU A 31 14.52 -17.36 5.86
N GLU A 32 14.97 -16.14 5.57
CA GLU A 32 15.20 -15.10 6.55
C GLU A 32 13.96 -14.23 6.82
N TYR A 33 12.95 -14.26 5.95
CA TYR A 33 11.77 -13.40 6.04
C TYR A 33 11.16 -13.41 7.44
N ARG A 34 10.92 -14.60 8.00
CA ARG A 34 10.32 -14.73 9.33
C ARG A 34 11.24 -14.17 10.42
N LYS A 35 12.53 -14.50 10.36
CA LYS A 35 13.54 -14.03 11.32
C LYS A 35 13.58 -12.49 11.32
N ASN A 36 13.62 -11.90 10.13
CA ASN A 36 13.70 -10.45 9.95
C ASN A 36 12.45 -9.75 10.47
N ILE A 37 11.25 -10.25 10.13
CA ILE A 37 9.98 -9.70 10.63
C ILE A 37 9.90 -9.77 12.16
N THR A 38 10.35 -10.88 12.76
CA THR A 38 10.32 -11.02 14.24
C THR A 38 11.36 -10.16 14.97
N ALA A 39 12.39 -9.70 14.27
CA ALA A 39 13.44 -8.85 14.85
C ALA A 39 13.06 -7.35 14.86
N VAL A 40 11.96 -6.96 14.20
CA VAL A 40 11.51 -5.57 14.16
C VAL A 40 11.01 -5.13 15.55
N SER A 41 11.61 -4.08 16.10
CA SER A 41 11.17 -3.45 17.36
C SER A 41 10.20 -2.30 17.13
N ALA A 42 9.45 -1.92 18.17
CA ALA A 42 8.57 -0.75 18.12
C ALA A 42 9.34 0.55 17.87
N GLU A 43 10.55 0.67 18.42
CA GLU A 43 11.45 1.82 18.20
C GLU A 43 11.89 1.91 16.74
N ASN A 44 12.29 0.79 16.13
CA ASN A 44 12.64 0.75 14.71
C ASN A 44 11.44 1.16 13.84
N ILE A 45 10.22 0.77 14.21
CA ILE A 45 9.01 1.18 13.48
C ILE A 45 8.80 2.69 13.60
N ALA A 46 8.84 3.23 14.82
CA ALA A 46 8.62 4.65 15.04
C ALA A 46 9.61 5.53 14.27
N GLN A 47 10.90 5.17 14.30
CA GLN A 47 11.95 5.88 13.56
C GLN A 47 11.70 5.83 12.04
N ARG A 48 11.33 4.66 11.50
CA ARG A 48 11.11 4.50 10.05
C ARG A 48 9.80 5.09 9.55
N ILE A 49 8.81 5.32 10.41
CA ILE A 49 7.59 6.02 10.01
C ILE A 49 7.93 7.43 9.55
N GLU A 50 8.77 8.15 10.28
CA GLU A 50 9.16 9.53 9.93
C GLU A 50 9.92 9.60 8.59
N ASP A 51 10.77 8.60 8.31
CA ASP A 51 11.56 8.54 7.08
C ASP A 51 10.72 8.23 5.81
N HIS A 52 9.55 7.59 5.98
CA HIS A 52 8.78 7.05 4.87
C HIS A 52 7.35 7.61 4.75
N PHE A 53 6.83 8.27 5.79
CA PHE A 53 5.51 8.88 5.78
C PHE A 53 5.62 10.38 5.98
N SER A 54 5.53 11.13 4.90
CA SER A 54 5.27 12.57 4.94
C SER A 54 3.78 12.84 4.82
N LYS A 55 3.29 13.85 5.55
CA LYS A 55 1.93 14.38 5.35
C LYS A 55 1.77 15.04 3.98
N ASP A 56 2.88 15.55 3.42
CA ASP A 56 2.89 16.24 2.13
C ASP A 56 2.75 15.26 0.96
N ASP A 57 3.14 13.99 1.16
CA ASP A 57 3.01 12.91 0.17
C ASP A 57 1.76 12.02 0.40
N LEU A 58 0.89 12.42 1.33
CA LEU A 58 -0.29 11.64 1.70
C LEU A 58 -1.44 11.88 0.71
N VAL A 59 -1.81 10.85 -0.05
CA VAL A 59 -3.00 10.87 -0.90
C VAL A 59 -4.20 10.27 -0.15
N ILE A 60 -5.27 11.06 -0.01
CA ILE A 60 -6.54 10.62 0.56
C ILE A 60 -7.58 10.53 -0.56
N SER A 61 -8.13 9.33 -0.77
CA SER A 61 -9.20 9.10 -1.75
C SER A 61 -10.55 8.95 -1.05
N VAL A 62 -11.55 9.70 -1.51
CA VAL A 62 -12.91 9.66 -0.98
C VAL A 62 -13.86 9.32 -2.11
N LEU A 63 -14.65 8.27 -1.92
CA LEU A 63 -15.70 7.86 -2.87
C LEU A 63 -17.06 8.22 -2.28
N GLY A 64 -17.88 8.96 -3.05
CA GLY A 64 -19.24 9.31 -2.64
C GLY A 64 -20.01 10.05 -3.73
N SER A 65 -21.24 10.45 -3.42
CA SER A 65 -22.06 11.26 -4.32
C SER A 65 -21.42 12.63 -4.54
N LYS A 66 -21.22 12.97 -5.82
CA LYS A 66 -20.54 14.22 -6.26
C LYS A 66 -21.10 15.45 -5.55
N GLU A 67 -22.42 15.57 -5.48
CA GLU A 67 -23.10 16.76 -4.96
C GLU A 67 -22.83 17.01 -3.48
N SER A 68 -22.92 15.98 -2.64
CA SER A 68 -22.75 16.13 -1.18
C SER A 68 -21.29 16.06 -0.74
N THR A 69 -20.49 15.22 -1.39
CA THR A 69 -19.11 14.95 -0.96
C THR A 69 -18.16 16.03 -1.45
N LEU A 70 -18.29 16.49 -2.70
CA LEU A 70 -17.39 17.51 -3.24
C LEU A 70 -17.55 18.86 -2.53
N GLN A 71 -18.79 19.26 -2.24
CA GLN A 71 -19.06 20.51 -1.53
C GLN A 71 -18.44 20.52 -0.13
N GLN A 72 -18.52 19.39 0.60
CA GLN A 72 -17.93 19.28 1.94
C GLN A 72 -16.39 19.31 1.90
N ILE A 73 -15.79 18.65 0.91
CA ILE A 73 -14.32 18.61 0.75
C ILE A 73 -13.77 20.00 0.38
N GLN A 74 -14.40 20.68 -0.59
CA GLN A 74 -13.95 22.01 -1.04
C GLN A 74 -14.08 23.10 0.04
N GLN A 75 -14.96 22.92 1.03
CA GLN A 75 -15.06 23.82 2.18
C GLN A 75 -13.90 23.68 3.17
N GLN A 76 -13.21 22.54 3.18
CA GLN A 76 -12.20 22.19 4.18
C GLN A 76 -10.79 22.08 3.61
N ILE A 77 -10.66 21.89 2.29
CA ILE A 77 -9.39 21.64 1.60
C ILE A 77 -9.23 22.63 0.46
N GLN A 78 -8.01 23.13 0.26
CA GLN A 78 -7.71 24.08 -0.80
C GLN A 78 -7.89 23.44 -2.19
N PRO A 79 -8.42 24.18 -3.19
CA PRO A 79 -8.74 23.61 -4.51
C PRO A 79 -7.54 23.03 -5.27
N ASP A 80 -6.35 23.59 -5.08
CA ASP A 80 -5.09 23.15 -5.68
C ASP A 80 -4.57 21.82 -5.12
N GLN A 81 -5.13 21.37 -4.00
CA GLN A 81 -4.81 20.08 -3.35
C GLN A 81 -5.86 19.00 -3.64
N THR A 82 -6.85 19.27 -4.51
CA THR A 82 -7.96 18.36 -4.77
C THR A 82 -8.01 17.95 -6.24
N ILE A 83 -7.94 16.65 -6.51
CA ILE A 83 -8.18 16.07 -7.84
C ILE A 83 -9.56 15.41 -7.83
N VAL A 84 -10.46 15.87 -8.72
CA VAL A 84 -11.80 15.30 -8.86
C VAL A 84 -11.84 14.42 -10.08
N VAL A 85 -12.16 13.13 -9.88
CA VAL A 85 -12.34 12.17 -10.98
C VAL A 85 -13.81 11.78 -11.07
N ASP A 86 -14.43 12.04 -12.22
CA ASP A 86 -15.81 11.63 -12.49
C ASP A 86 -15.82 10.27 -13.20
N TYR A 87 -16.13 9.22 -12.45
CA TYR A 87 -16.12 7.85 -12.95
C TYR A 87 -17.05 7.61 -14.15
N GLN A 88 -18.13 8.38 -14.32
CA GLN A 88 -19.03 8.18 -15.47
C GLN A 88 -18.38 8.61 -16.79
N SER A 89 -17.47 9.59 -16.76
CA SER A 89 -16.76 10.07 -17.95
C SER A 89 -15.68 9.11 -18.46
N LEU A 90 -15.19 8.19 -17.60
CA LEU A 90 -14.13 7.24 -17.93
C LEU A 90 -14.63 5.98 -18.64
N ILE A 91 -15.94 5.68 -18.56
CA ILE A 91 -16.54 4.46 -19.11
C ILE A 91 -17.09 4.70 -20.54
N THR A 92 -17.17 5.96 -20.98
CA THR A 92 -17.71 6.36 -22.30
C THR A 92 -16.65 6.78 -23.33
N SER A 93 -15.36 6.61 -23.03
CA SER A 93 -14.23 6.81 -23.95
C SER A 93 -13.67 5.49 -24.43
#